data_AF-A0A6I7M0X2-F1
#
_entry.id   AF-A0A6I7M0X2-F1
#
_cell.length_a   1.000
_cell.length_b   1.000
_cell.length_c   1.000
_cell.angle_alpha   90.00
_cell.angle_beta   90.00
_cell.angle_gamma   90.00
#
_symmetry.space_group_name_H-M   'P 1'
#
loop_
_entity.id
_entity.type
_entity.pdbx_description
1 polymer ?
#
loop_
_entity_poly.entity_id
_entity_poly.type
_entity_poly.pdbx_seq_one_letter_code
_entity_poly.pdbx_strand_id
1 'polypeptide(L)'
;MSKNLIFLFLLTFMLASAAQALDFRATISGAGVWNDGGTLKILPDREFQIQVYATNNDIIQPPPYEERVTWSTPFTFTGDVGIQWLDAISDGTFYGDDATMLKFSTSQFVGFWDLLKGVYSESRDGILPDRFNITGVANNLGYPPGLGEILVLFWRARVSATTGQICIEQGTMENDTYNWLMDPPVPSFSTVCWSVQINPLDRDNDGIPNTSDNCPDTYNPGQANADGDSYGDACDACPHDAQNDVDQDGICGDVDPCPLDPLNDVDHDGKCGNVDNCPTVANADQKDTDHDGLGDACDPDDDNDGVPDETDNCPLIANPDQHDSNGNGIGDACEYVCGDSDDDGLANILDVAFLIKYFYKGGPAPNHLAAADVNCSGSLNILDIAYLINHLYRNGPEPNCCG
;
A
#
# COMPACT_ATOMS: atom_id res chain seq x y z
N MET A 1 23.70 101.05 -9.11
CA MET A 1 24.71 101.62 -10.04
C MET A 1 26.02 100.89 -9.81
N SER A 2 26.50 100.08 -10.76
CA SER A 2 27.83 99.39 -10.74
C SER A 2 28.03 98.33 -9.63
N LYS A 3 28.72 97.19 -9.81
CA LYS A 3 29.14 96.39 -10.99
C LYS A 3 29.43 94.95 -10.50
N ASN A 4 29.26 93.99 -11.40
CA ASN A 4 29.95 92.69 -11.58
C ASN A 4 31.35 92.57 -10.93
N LEU A 5 31.97 91.40 -10.68
CA LEU A 5 31.60 89.96 -10.65
C LEU A 5 32.95 89.22 -10.57
N ILE A 6 33.22 88.40 -9.55
CA ILE A 6 34.26 87.34 -9.64
C ILE A 6 33.73 86.10 -8.92
N PHE A 7 33.75 84.97 -9.64
CA PHE A 7 33.38 83.65 -9.16
C PHE A 7 34.48 82.69 -9.63
N LEU A 8 35.22 82.06 -8.73
CA LEU A 8 36.00 80.86 -9.05
C LEU A 8 36.29 80.03 -7.79
N PHE A 9 35.39 79.06 -7.58
CA PHE A 9 35.69 77.64 -7.37
C PHE A 9 36.74 77.25 -6.30
N LEU A 10 36.22 76.83 -5.14
CA LEU A 10 36.85 75.79 -4.34
C LEU A 10 36.48 74.42 -4.95
N LEU A 11 37.44 73.71 -5.53
CA LEU A 11 37.25 72.33 -5.96
C LEU A 11 37.53 71.38 -4.78
N THR A 12 36.59 71.28 -3.84
CA THR A 12 36.55 70.14 -2.92
C THR A 12 36.09 68.91 -3.69
N PHE A 13 36.97 67.91 -3.82
CA PHE A 13 36.59 66.57 -4.25
C PHE A 13 35.47 66.06 -3.32
N MET A 14 34.27 65.87 -3.87
CA MET A 14 33.30 64.96 -3.28
C MET A 14 33.93 63.57 -3.33
N LEU A 15 34.38 63.06 -2.19
CA LEU A 15 34.52 61.62 -2.01
C LEU A 15 33.13 61.04 -2.17
N ALA A 16 32.92 60.24 -3.20
CA ALA A 16 31.69 59.47 -3.32
C ALA A 16 31.57 58.58 -2.07
N SER A 17 30.50 58.75 -1.31
CA SER A 17 30.11 57.79 -0.29
C SER A 17 29.88 56.45 -0.98
N ALA A 18 30.54 55.39 -0.47
CA ALA A 18 30.21 54.04 -0.90
C ALA A 18 28.76 53.73 -0.53
N ALA A 19 28.04 53.05 -1.43
CA ALA A 19 26.70 52.55 -1.14
C ALA A 19 26.75 51.61 0.07
N GLN A 20 25.81 51.79 0.99
CA GLN A 20 25.57 50.85 2.09
C GLN A 20 24.62 49.78 1.58
N ALA A 21 24.97 48.49 1.74
CA ALA A 21 24.23 47.38 1.15
C ALA A 21 24.15 46.17 2.09
N LEU A 22 22.94 45.89 2.57
CA LEU A 22 22.58 44.62 3.20
C LEU A 22 21.98 43.70 2.15
N ASP A 23 22.63 42.56 1.91
CA ASP A 23 22.17 41.52 1.00
C ASP A 23 21.47 40.41 1.79
N PHE A 24 20.29 40.01 1.34
CA PHE A 24 19.58 38.85 1.88
C PHE A 24 19.46 37.74 0.83
N ARG A 25 19.75 36.51 1.25
CA ARG A 25 19.62 35.30 0.43
C ARG A 25 18.77 34.28 1.17
N ALA A 26 17.85 33.64 0.45
CA ALA A 26 17.04 32.55 1.01
C ALA A 26 17.38 31.20 0.37
N THR A 27 17.20 30.12 1.10
CA THR A 27 17.38 28.74 0.61
C THR A 27 16.48 27.78 1.36
N ILE A 28 16.28 26.59 0.77
CA ILE A 28 15.61 25.47 1.41
C ILE A 28 16.57 24.30 1.65
N SER A 29 16.32 23.52 2.70
CA SER A 29 17.10 22.34 3.09
C SER A 29 16.26 21.33 3.90
N GLY A 30 16.84 20.19 4.28
CA GLY A 30 16.15 19.12 5.03
C GLY A 30 15.65 17.97 4.16
N ALA A 31 15.05 16.95 4.78
CA ALA A 31 14.65 15.71 4.11
C ALA A 31 13.52 15.88 3.09
N GLY A 32 12.66 16.90 3.26
CA GLY A 32 11.66 17.29 2.28
C GLY A 32 12.18 18.11 1.09
N VAL A 33 13.49 18.18 0.86
CA VAL A 33 14.09 18.95 -0.24
C VAL A 33 14.94 18.06 -1.13
N TRP A 34 14.68 18.12 -2.43
CA TRP A 34 15.43 17.40 -3.46
C TRP A 34 15.96 18.35 -4.55
N ASN A 35 16.92 17.88 -5.35
CA ASN A 35 17.61 18.67 -6.36
C ASN A 35 17.33 18.11 -7.77
N ASP A 36 16.63 18.88 -8.59
CA ASP A 36 16.39 18.60 -10.00
C ASP A 36 17.32 19.44 -10.89
N GLY A 37 18.38 18.83 -11.42
CA GLY A 37 19.27 19.47 -12.39
C GLY A 37 19.96 20.76 -11.91
N GLY A 38 20.06 20.99 -10.59
CA GLY A 38 20.55 22.22 -9.97
C GLY A 38 19.45 23.08 -9.31
N THR A 39 18.17 22.74 -9.49
CA THR A 39 17.03 23.45 -8.91
C THR A 39 16.49 22.72 -7.68
N LEU A 40 16.47 23.38 -6.53
CA LEU A 40 15.88 22.81 -5.31
C LEU A 40 14.34 22.81 -5.39
N LYS A 41 13.73 21.71 -4.96
CA LYS A 41 12.29 21.47 -4.98
C LYS A 41 11.83 20.88 -3.65
N ILE A 42 10.55 21.05 -3.34
CA ILE A 42 9.96 20.63 -2.06
C ILE A 42 9.06 19.41 -2.29
N LEU A 43 9.23 18.38 -1.46
CA LEU A 43 8.39 17.18 -1.44
C LEU A 43 7.12 17.45 -0.61
N PRO A 44 5.93 17.02 -1.08
CA PRO A 44 4.71 17.02 -0.28
C PRO A 44 4.88 16.25 1.04
N ASP A 45 4.16 16.68 2.08
CA ASP A 45 4.01 16.05 3.40
C ASP A 45 5.30 15.75 4.21
N ARG A 46 6.49 16.07 3.66
CA ARG A 46 7.78 16.01 4.35
C ARG A 46 8.15 17.32 5.03
N GLU A 47 8.99 17.18 6.06
CA GLU A 47 9.61 18.30 6.75
C GLU A 47 10.76 18.89 5.91
N PHE A 48 10.60 20.14 5.52
CA PHE A 48 11.65 20.97 4.92
C PHE A 48 11.91 22.18 5.81
N GLN A 49 13.04 22.82 5.56
CA GLN A 49 13.56 23.95 6.29
C GLN A 49 13.71 25.13 5.34
N ILE A 50 13.27 26.32 5.75
CA ILE A 50 13.56 27.58 5.07
C ILE A 50 14.62 28.31 5.89
N GLN A 51 15.70 28.75 5.24
CA GLN A 51 16.81 29.46 5.86
C GLN A 51 17.05 30.78 5.12
N VAL A 52 17.05 31.90 5.85
CA VAL A 52 17.43 33.21 5.32
C VAL A 52 18.74 33.65 5.94
N TYR A 53 19.64 34.09 5.07
CA TYR A 53 20.96 34.57 5.38
C TYR A 53 21.08 36.05 5.07
N ALA A 54 21.93 36.76 5.80
CA ALA A 54 22.24 38.17 5.59
C ALA A 54 23.76 38.40 5.50
N THR A 55 24.17 39.31 4.61
CA THR A 55 25.55 39.78 4.48
C THR A 55 25.58 41.30 4.55
N ASN A 56 26.49 41.87 5.35
CA ASN A 56 26.79 43.31 5.28
C ASN A 56 28.05 43.53 4.44
N ASN A 57 27.87 44.20 3.30
CA ASN A 57 28.92 44.57 2.35
C ASN A 57 29.51 45.97 2.59
N ASP A 58 29.10 46.68 3.64
CA ASP A 58 29.63 48.01 3.99
C ASP A 58 31.16 47.97 4.11
N ILE A 59 31.85 48.96 3.55
CA ILE A 59 33.32 49.05 3.62
C ILE A 59 33.81 49.96 4.75
N ILE A 60 32.90 50.54 5.54
CA ILE A 60 33.17 51.46 6.65
C ILE A 60 32.25 51.10 7.82
N GLN A 61 32.79 50.99 9.03
CA GLN A 61 31.98 50.95 10.26
C GLN A 61 31.38 52.34 10.51
N PRO A 62 30.05 52.53 10.52
CA PRO A 62 29.47 53.83 10.79
C PRO A 62 29.77 54.28 12.24
N PRO A 63 29.95 55.59 12.48
CA PRO A 63 29.87 56.16 13.83
C PRO A 63 28.49 55.88 14.46
N PRO A 64 28.31 56.08 15.78
CA PRO A 64 27.03 55.82 16.44
C PRO A 64 25.95 56.79 15.93
N TYR A 65 25.16 56.32 14.96
CA TYR A 65 23.99 56.97 14.41
C TYR A 65 22.80 56.00 14.50
N GLU A 66 21.61 56.54 14.75
CA GLU A 66 20.37 55.76 14.73
C GLU A 66 19.94 55.52 13.27
N GLU A 67 20.20 54.34 12.72
CA GLU A 67 19.78 53.95 11.37
C GLU A 67 18.48 53.15 11.41
N ARG A 68 17.45 53.59 10.68
CA ARG A 68 16.17 52.89 10.59
C ARG A 68 16.23 51.85 9.48
N VAL A 69 16.45 50.59 9.83
CA VAL A 69 16.40 49.46 8.89
C VAL A 69 15.01 48.83 8.94
N THR A 70 14.10 49.34 8.11
CA THR A 70 12.76 48.78 7.94
C THR A 70 12.69 48.00 6.63
N TRP A 71 12.41 46.70 6.72
CA TRP A 71 12.36 45.82 5.55
C TRP A 71 11.19 44.83 5.67
N SER A 72 10.17 45.05 4.85
CA SER A 72 9.20 43.98 4.62
C SER A 72 9.90 42.86 3.87
N THR A 73 9.73 41.61 4.32
CA THR A 73 9.92 40.43 3.47
C THR A 73 8.53 39.96 3.05
N PRO A 74 8.05 40.29 1.85
CA PRO A 74 6.87 39.64 1.30
C PRO A 74 7.19 38.16 1.07
N PHE A 75 6.93 37.36 2.09
CA PHE A 75 6.52 35.99 1.86
C PHE A 75 5.26 36.06 1.01
N THR A 76 5.31 35.39 -0.14
CA THR A 76 4.21 35.32 -1.07
C THR A 76 4.06 33.86 -1.39
N PHE A 77 3.31 33.16 -0.54
CA PHE A 77 2.95 31.77 -0.79
C PHE A 77 1.96 31.75 -1.95
N THR A 78 2.46 31.49 -3.16
CA THR A 78 1.66 31.53 -4.39
C THR A 78 1.27 30.14 -4.86
N GLY A 79 -0.03 29.88 -4.86
CA GLY A 79 -0.63 28.58 -5.16
C GLY A 79 -1.31 28.01 -3.93
N ASP A 80 -2.20 27.04 -4.14
CA ASP A 80 -3.02 26.43 -3.09
C ASP A 80 -2.21 25.43 -2.23
N VAL A 81 -1.10 25.90 -1.65
CA VAL A 81 -0.18 25.11 -0.81
C VAL A 81 -0.59 25.21 0.66
N GLY A 82 -1.15 24.13 1.20
CA GLY A 82 -1.47 24.02 2.63
C GLY A 82 -0.19 23.89 3.47
N ILE A 83 0.39 25.01 3.90
CA ILE A 83 1.62 25.02 4.71
C ILE A 83 1.30 24.76 6.18
N GLN A 84 1.86 23.68 6.71
CA GLN A 84 1.88 23.39 8.15
C GLN A 84 3.23 23.79 8.73
N TRP A 85 3.26 24.89 9.50
CA TRP A 85 4.44 25.29 10.28
C TRP A 85 4.62 24.34 11.47
N LEU A 86 5.85 23.82 11.64
CA LEU A 86 6.20 22.89 12.73
C LEU A 86 6.82 23.60 13.93
N ASP A 87 7.34 24.81 13.72
CA ASP A 87 7.84 25.69 14.78
C ASP A 87 6.77 26.72 15.13
N ALA A 88 6.52 26.93 16.43
CA ALA A 88 5.66 28.01 16.90
C ALA A 88 6.49 29.29 17.02
N ILE A 89 6.09 30.35 16.31
CA ILE A 89 6.64 31.70 16.54
C ILE A 89 6.05 32.21 17.86
N SER A 90 6.70 31.94 18.98
CA SER A 90 6.46 32.68 20.22
C SER A 90 7.14 34.04 20.15
N ASP A 91 6.42 35.10 20.52
CA ASP A 91 6.92 36.47 20.57
C ASP A 91 8.31 36.55 21.22
N GLY A 92 9.29 37.05 20.46
CA GLY A 92 10.67 37.26 20.92
C GLY A 92 11.65 36.09 20.76
N THR A 93 11.27 35.01 20.06
CA THR A 93 12.16 33.86 19.81
C THR A 93 12.84 33.97 18.44
N PHE A 94 14.14 34.27 18.41
CA PHE A 94 14.96 34.22 17.18
C PHE A 94 15.71 32.88 17.08
N TYR A 95 15.41 32.09 16.06
CA TYR A 95 16.10 30.84 15.77
C TYR A 95 17.36 31.10 14.94
N GLY A 96 18.41 31.58 15.60
CA GLY A 96 19.78 31.48 15.10
C GLY A 96 20.40 30.14 15.49
N ASP A 97 21.41 29.68 14.75
CA ASP A 97 22.25 28.55 15.18
C ASP A 97 23.10 28.98 16.40
N ASP A 98 22.98 28.25 17.51
CA ASP A 98 23.76 28.50 18.73
C ASP A 98 25.26 28.54 18.44
N ALA A 99 25.78 27.73 17.51
CA ALA A 99 27.21 27.69 17.18
C ALA A 99 27.72 28.89 16.36
N THR A 100 26.83 29.67 15.73
CA THR A 100 27.15 30.97 15.12
C THR A 100 26.88 32.12 16.09
N MET A 101 25.79 32.06 16.87
CA MET A 101 25.48 33.01 17.93
C MET A 101 26.58 33.07 19.02
N LEU A 102 27.12 31.91 19.43
CA LEU A 102 28.18 31.80 20.45
C LEU A 102 29.57 32.28 20.00
N LYS A 103 29.80 32.48 18.70
CA LYS A 103 31.07 33.01 18.17
C LYS A 103 31.24 34.51 18.37
N PHE A 104 30.15 35.22 18.65
CA PHE A 104 30.13 36.66 18.89
C PHE A 104 29.79 36.94 20.35
N SER A 105 30.33 38.00 20.95
CA SER A 105 29.99 38.29 22.34
C SER A 105 28.53 38.71 22.44
N THR A 106 27.80 38.18 23.41
CA THR A 106 26.39 38.53 23.67
C THR A 106 26.21 40.05 23.81
N SER A 107 27.17 40.74 24.42
CA SER A 107 27.19 42.21 24.52
C SER A 107 27.28 42.97 23.18
N GLN A 108 27.86 42.38 22.13
CA GLN A 108 27.93 42.98 20.80
C GLN A 108 26.70 42.64 19.96
N PHE A 109 26.08 41.48 20.18
CA PHE A 109 24.97 40.97 19.37
C PHE A 109 23.58 41.39 19.90
N VAL A 110 23.42 41.57 21.22
CA VAL A 110 22.13 41.95 21.84
C VAL A 110 21.58 43.28 21.31
N GLY A 111 22.45 44.27 21.04
CA GLY A 111 22.03 45.58 20.52
C GLY A 111 21.44 45.57 19.10
N PHE A 112 21.75 44.55 18.29
CA PHE A 112 21.18 44.37 16.95
C PHE A 112 19.82 43.64 17.02
N TRP A 113 19.69 42.65 17.92
CA TRP A 113 18.49 41.78 18.02
C TRP A 113 17.42 42.23 19.01
N ASP A 114 17.70 43.19 19.90
CA ASP A 114 16.64 43.88 20.67
C ASP A 114 15.62 44.61 19.77
N LEU A 115 15.93 44.70 18.47
CA LEU A 115 15.27 45.50 17.47
C LEU A 115 14.21 44.79 16.62
N LEU A 116 14.46 43.54 16.20
CA LEU A 116 13.47 42.75 15.44
C LEU A 116 12.30 42.29 16.31
N LYS A 117 12.36 42.55 17.62
CA LYS A 117 11.24 42.45 18.57
C LYS A 117 10.13 43.50 18.37
N GLY A 118 10.34 44.49 17.48
CA GLY A 118 9.58 45.74 17.46
C GLY A 118 8.13 45.65 16.97
N VAL A 119 7.88 45.03 15.81
CA VAL A 119 6.53 44.91 15.24
C VAL A 119 6.45 43.63 14.39
N TYR A 120 5.63 42.68 14.82
CA TYR A 120 5.07 41.64 13.95
C TYR A 120 3.62 42.03 13.63
N SER A 121 3.28 42.10 12.35
CA SER A 121 1.89 42.25 11.89
C SER A 121 1.57 41.11 10.94
N GLU A 122 1.00 40.03 11.46
CA GLU A 122 0.46 38.95 10.63
C GLU A 122 -0.88 39.40 10.02
N SER A 123 -1.03 39.32 8.69
CA SER A 123 -2.34 39.29 8.05
C SER A 123 -2.63 37.84 7.70
N ARG A 124 -3.58 37.21 8.40
CA ARG A 124 -4.09 35.85 8.11
C ARG A 124 -5.51 35.91 7.54
N ASP A 125 -5.77 36.84 6.63
CA ASP A 125 -7.10 37.08 6.06
C ASP A 125 -7.32 36.42 4.69
N GLY A 126 -6.28 35.82 4.09
CA GLY A 126 -6.40 34.94 2.91
C GLY A 126 -6.84 35.66 1.62
N ILE A 127 -6.81 36.99 1.59
CA ILE A 127 -7.21 37.83 0.44
C ILE A 127 -5.99 38.54 -0.20
N LEU A 128 -4.85 38.53 0.50
CA LEU A 128 -3.54 39.00 0.02
C LEU A 128 -2.47 37.98 0.42
N PRO A 129 -1.31 37.93 -0.25
CA PRO A 129 -0.19 37.07 0.18
C PRO A 129 0.24 37.40 1.61
N ASP A 130 0.44 36.36 2.44
CA ASP A 130 0.75 36.46 3.87
C ASP A 130 2.12 37.14 4.12
N ARG A 131 2.13 38.47 4.29
CA ARG A 131 3.38 39.22 4.48
C ARG A 131 3.87 39.16 5.93
N PHE A 132 5.13 38.78 6.13
CA PHE A 132 5.86 39.11 7.36
C PHE A 132 6.59 40.45 7.17
N ASN A 133 6.15 41.49 7.87
CA ASN A 133 6.82 42.79 7.83
C ASN A 133 7.79 42.93 8.99
N ILE A 134 9.09 43.14 8.72
CA ILE A 134 10.13 43.29 9.75
C ILE A 134 10.57 44.75 9.81
N THR A 135 10.15 45.49 10.84
CA THR A 135 10.50 46.92 10.99
C THR A 135 11.41 47.17 12.19
N GLY A 136 12.64 47.66 11.96
CA GLY A 136 13.69 47.81 12.99
C GLY A 136 14.24 49.24 13.18
N VAL A 137 14.17 49.74 14.43
CA VAL A 137 14.55 51.07 14.98
C VAL A 137 16.05 51.50 15.14
N ALA A 138 17.04 50.88 14.49
CA ALA A 138 18.37 50.58 15.11
C ALA A 138 19.07 51.73 15.90
N ASN A 139 19.18 51.59 17.22
CA ASN A 139 19.50 52.72 18.11
C ASN A 139 20.98 52.88 18.54
N ASN A 140 21.86 51.87 18.41
CA ASN A 140 23.21 51.95 19.00
C ASN A 140 24.36 51.33 18.19
N LEU A 141 24.17 50.18 17.54
CA LEU A 141 25.18 49.54 16.67
C LEU A 141 24.46 48.76 15.54
N GLY A 142 24.82 49.00 14.28
CA GLY A 142 24.33 48.24 13.13
C GLY A 142 25.02 46.87 12.98
N TYR A 143 24.57 46.06 12.03
CA TYR A 143 25.22 44.77 11.69
C TYR A 143 26.67 45.02 11.24
N PRO A 144 27.71 44.47 11.90
CA PRO A 144 29.09 44.81 11.52
C PRO A 144 29.49 44.27 10.15
N PRO A 145 30.11 45.08 9.26
CA PRO A 145 30.68 44.57 8.02
C PRO A 145 31.85 43.62 8.21
N GLY A 146 32.12 42.81 7.18
CA GLY A 146 33.25 41.88 7.15
C GLY A 146 33.02 40.57 7.91
N LEU A 147 31.82 40.33 8.42
CA LEU A 147 31.42 39.07 9.06
C LEU A 147 31.05 37.97 8.05
N GLY A 148 30.86 38.33 6.78
CA GLY A 148 30.41 37.42 5.72
C GLY A 148 28.90 37.16 5.80
N GLU A 149 28.49 36.02 5.26
CA GLU A 149 27.10 35.57 5.28
C GLU A 149 26.78 34.86 6.61
N ILE A 150 25.73 35.31 7.30
CA ILE A 150 25.23 34.70 8.55
C ILE A 150 23.77 34.27 8.41
N LEU A 151 23.38 33.18 9.08
CA LEU A 151 21.97 32.77 9.19
C LEU A 151 21.23 33.76 10.12
N VAL A 152 20.13 34.33 9.64
CA VAL A 152 19.32 35.32 10.40
C VAL A 152 17.91 34.84 10.73
N LEU A 153 17.31 33.97 9.91
CA LEU A 153 16.00 33.38 10.15
C LEU A 153 15.97 31.91 9.72
N PHE A 154 15.18 31.12 10.42
CA PHE A 154 14.99 29.68 10.19
C PHE A 154 13.56 29.28 10.54
N TRP A 155 12.95 28.42 9.72
CA TRP A 155 11.65 27.79 9.99
C TRP A 155 11.60 26.37 9.45
N ARG A 156 10.84 25.49 10.12
CA ARG A 156 10.49 24.15 9.63
C ARG A 156 9.01 24.09 9.29
N ALA A 157 8.71 23.46 8.15
CA ALA A 157 7.36 23.36 7.62
C ALA A 157 7.13 22.04 6.87
N ARG A 158 5.86 21.75 6.59
CA ARG A 158 5.39 20.72 5.65
C ARG A 158 4.35 21.34 4.71
N VAL A 159 4.12 20.74 3.55
CA VAL A 159 3.07 21.17 2.61
C VAL A 159 2.16 20.02 2.27
N SER A 160 0.86 20.15 2.53
CA SER A 160 -0.15 19.11 2.27
C SER A 160 -0.71 19.14 0.83
N ALA A 161 0.07 19.64 -0.13
CA ALA A 161 -0.34 19.82 -1.52
C ALA A 161 0.66 19.13 -2.45
N THR A 162 0.15 18.39 -3.43
CA THR A 162 0.97 17.59 -4.36
C THR A 162 1.72 18.44 -5.38
N THR A 163 1.25 19.66 -5.66
CA THR A 163 1.89 20.66 -6.52
C THR A 163 1.67 22.07 -6.00
N GLY A 164 2.58 23.00 -6.31
CA GLY A 164 2.43 24.42 -5.98
C GLY A 164 3.78 25.14 -5.92
N GLN A 165 3.81 26.36 -5.36
CA GLN A 165 5.07 27.10 -5.17
C GLN A 165 5.12 27.79 -3.81
N ILE A 166 6.32 27.83 -3.22
CA ILE A 166 6.65 28.64 -2.06
C ILE A 166 7.62 29.71 -2.52
N CYS A 167 7.24 30.98 -2.39
CA CYS A 167 8.06 32.10 -2.81
C CYS A 167 8.40 33.06 -1.66
N ILE A 168 9.62 33.57 -1.70
CA ILE A 168 10.17 34.57 -0.77
C ILE A 168 10.89 35.65 -1.56
N GLU A 169 10.78 36.90 -1.12
CA GLU A 169 11.60 37.99 -1.66
C GLU A 169 13.01 37.97 -1.04
N GLN A 170 14.02 38.00 -1.91
CA GLN A 170 15.44 38.19 -1.57
C GLN A 170 15.97 39.39 -2.34
N GLY A 171 16.91 40.16 -1.79
CA GLY A 171 17.36 41.38 -2.45
C GLY A 171 18.38 42.19 -1.68
N THR A 172 18.68 43.35 -2.22
CA THR A 172 19.64 44.31 -1.65
C THR A 172 18.90 45.52 -1.10
N MET A 173 19.25 45.90 0.12
CA MET A 173 18.86 47.20 0.68
C MET A 173 19.99 48.19 0.46
N GLU A 174 19.93 48.95 -0.64
CA GLU A 174 20.78 50.11 -0.84
C GLU A 174 20.21 51.30 -0.05
N ASN A 175 21.03 51.93 0.82
CA ASN A 175 20.64 53.15 1.53
C ASN A 175 20.76 54.36 0.61
N ASP A 176 19.84 54.47 -0.35
CA ASP A 176 19.77 55.60 -1.26
C ASP A 176 19.36 56.87 -0.50
N THR A 177 20.36 57.67 -0.15
CA THR A 177 20.20 58.96 0.53
C THR A 177 19.15 59.82 -0.17
N TYR A 178 18.17 60.34 0.58
CA TYR A 178 17.08 61.19 0.12
C TYR A 178 17.43 62.06 -1.09
N ASN A 179 17.12 61.56 -2.28
CA ASN A 179 17.24 62.36 -3.49
C ASN A 179 16.02 63.30 -3.51
N TRP A 180 16.28 64.57 -3.21
CA TRP A 180 15.35 65.72 -3.31
C TRP A 180 13.92 65.57 -2.74
N LEU A 181 13.78 65.85 -1.44
CA LEU A 181 12.54 66.32 -0.79
C LEU A 181 11.26 65.46 -1.00
N MET A 182 11.11 64.43 -0.14
CA MET A 182 9.87 63.75 0.29
C MET A 182 9.52 62.35 -0.28
N ASP A 183 10.34 61.71 -1.12
CA ASP A 183 10.15 60.28 -1.44
C ASP A 183 10.99 59.34 -0.53
N PRO A 184 10.44 58.18 -0.10
CA PRO A 184 11.17 57.17 0.68
C PRO A 184 12.10 56.30 -0.21
N PRO A 185 13.11 55.64 0.37
CA PRO A 185 14.01 54.74 -0.37
C PRO A 185 13.26 53.56 -1.01
N VAL A 186 13.72 53.12 -2.18
CA VAL A 186 13.11 52.03 -2.97
C VAL A 186 14.03 50.80 -2.89
N PRO A 187 13.72 49.78 -2.07
CA PRO A 187 14.52 48.56 -1.99
C PRO A 187 14.40 47.73 -3.28
N SER A 188 15.47 47.00 -3.63
CA SER A 188 15.53 46.14 -4.81
C SER A 188 15.35 44.68 -4.41
N PHE A 189 14.12 44.18 -4.52
CA PHE A 189 13.78 42.78 -4.24
C PHE A 189 13.54 41.96 -5.51
N SER A 190 13.90 40.68 -5.43
CA SER A 190 13.66 39.64 -6.42
C SER A 190 12.97 38.45 -5.76
N THR A 191 11.91 37.94 -6.38
CA THR A 191 11.20 36.78 -5.84
C THR A 191 11.93 35.49 -6.22
N VAL A 192 12.32 34.69 -5.22
CA VAL A 192 12.74 33.29 -5.41
C VAL A 192 11.56 32.40 -5.11
N CYS A 193 11.29 31.44 -5.99
CA CYS A 193 10.25 30.44 -5.81
C CYS A 193 10.83 29.03 -5.87
N TRP A 194 10.42 28.17 -4.93
CA TRP A 194 10.64 26.74 -4.98
C TRP A 194 9.33 26.02 -5.27
N SER A 195 9.33 25.16 -6.28
CA SER A 195 8.14 24.40 -6.65
C SER A 195 7.99 23.18 -5.75
N VAL A 196 6.82 23.08 -5.11
CA VAL A 196 6.35 21.87 -4.44
C VAL A 196 5.94 20.89 -5.53
N GLN A 197 6.51 19.68 -5.52
CA GLN A 197 6.08 18.58 -6.38
C GLN A 197 6.60 17.23 -5.87
N ILE A 198 5.84 16.18 -6.16
CA ILE A 198 6.29 14.79 -6.07
C ILE A 198 7.56 14.61 -6.90
N ASN A 199 8.55 13.87 -6.39
CA ASN A 199 9.74 13.53 -7.16
C ASN A 199 9.36 12.46 -8.21
N PRO A 200 9.48 12.72 -9.52
CA PRO A 200 9.08 11.76 -10.55
C PRO A 200 10.00 10.53 -10.63
N LEU A 201 11.11 10.52 -9.89
CA LEU A 201 12.06 9.40 -9.81
C LEU A 201 11.87 8.52 -8.56
N ASP A 202 11.11 8.97 -7.56
CA ASP A 202 10.90 8.34 -6.24
C ASP A 202 9.60 8.96 -5.69
N ARG A 203 8.47 8.30 -5.98
CA ARG A 203 7.14 8.94 -6.04
C ARG A 203 6.44 8.97 -4.67
N ASP A 204 6.54 7.87 -3.94
CA ASP A 204 6.13 7.70 -2.56
C ASP A 204 7.19 8.24 -1.57
N ASN A 205 8.40 8.52 -2.08
CA ASN A 205 9.46 9.27 -1.40
C ASN A 205 10.01 8.49 -0.20
N ASP A 206 10.30 7.22 -0.42
CA ASP A 206 10.83 6.29 0.57
C ASP A 206 12.38 6.27 0.60
N GLY A 207 13.01 6.76 -0.47
CA GLY A 207 14.45 6.81 -0.69
C GLY A 207 14.96 5.84 -1.75
N ILE A 208 14.08 5.01 -2.33
CA ILE A 208 14.35 4.05 -3.39
C ILE A 208 13.79 4.62 -4.71
N PRO A 209 14.57 4.64 -5.80
CA PRO A 209 14.03 5.12 -7.08
C PRO A 209 12.97 4.18 -7.65
N ASN A 210 11.92 4.73 -8.27
CA ASN A 210 10.80 4.02 -8.95
C ASN A 210 11.22 2.88 -9.92
N THR A 211 12.48 2.85 -10.37
CA THR A 211 13.05 1.80 -11.25
C THR A 211 13.70 0.64 -10.50
N SER A 212 13.71 0.69 -9.17
CA SER A 212 14.38 -0.26 -8.26
C SER A 212 13.56 -0.51 -6.98
N ASP A 213 12.53 0.30 -6.77
CA ASP A 213 11.46 0.10 -5.81
C ASP A 213 10.51 -1.01 -6.27
N ASN A 214 10.07 -1.85 -5.33
CA ASN A 214 9.09 -2.91 -5.54
C ASN A 214 7.66 -2.53 -5.12
N CYS A 215 7.48 -1.35 -4.53
CA CYS A 215 6.21 -0.68 -4.32
C CYS A 215 6.25 0.82 -4.70
N PRO A 216 6.41 1.21 -6.00
CA PRO A 216 6.59 2.60 -6.51
C PRO A 216 5.53 3.68 -6.19
N ASP A 217 4.57 3.36 -5.32
CA ASP A 217 3.46 4.17 -4.87
C ASP A 217 3.20 4.01 -3.34
N THR A 218 3.98 3.20 -2.59
CA THR A 218 3.70 2.83 -1.18
C THR A 218 4.97 2.70 -0.31
N TYR A 219 5.25 3.73 0.49
CA TYR A 219 6.43 3.89 1.37
C TYR A 219 6.93 2.61 2.06
N ASN A 220 8.02 2.05 1.54
CA ASN A 220 8.58 0.74 1.90
C ASN A 220 10.13 0.68 1.98
N PRO A 221 10.86 1.56 2.71
CA PRO A 221 12.34 1.68 2.62
C PRO A 221 13.17 0.44 2.96
N GLY A 222 12.53 -0.61 3.48
CA GLY A 222 13.13 -1.92 3.73
C GLY A 222 13.20 -2.82 2.50
N GLN A 223 12.49 -2.52 1.41
CA GLN A 223 12.42 -3.34 0.19
C GLN A 223 12.13 -4.82 0.48
N ALA A 224 11.20 -5.07 1.41
CA ALA A 224 10.81 -6.42 1.78
C ALA A 224 10.00 -7.07 0.64
N ASN A 225 10.27 -8.33 0.38
CA ASN A 225 9.62 -9.20 -0.59
C ASN A 225 9.92 -10.63 -0.14
N ALA A 226 8.95 -11.27 0.53
CA ALA A 226 9.19 -12.53 1.23
C ALA A 226 9.09 -13.78 0.34
N ASP A 227 8.33 -13.74 -0.75
CA ASP A 227 8.15 -14.84 -1.70
C ASP A 227 9.00 -14.71 -3.00
N GLY A 228 9.43 -13.49 -3.34
CA GLY A 228 10.26 -13.16 -4.49
C GLY A 228 9.51 -12.68 -5.73
N ASP A 229 8.26 -12.22 -5.59
CA ASP A 229 7.38 -11.81 -6.70
C ASP A 229 7.72 -10.40 -7.27
N SER A 230 6.84 -9.83 -8.11
CA SER A 230 6.99 -8.49 -8.70
C SER A 230 6.67 -7.30 -7.80
N TYR A 231 5.99 -7.53 -6.68
CA TYR A 231 5.60 -6.55 -5.68
C TYR A 231 6.52 -6.63 -4.44
N GLY A 232 6.12 -5.99 -3.35
CA GLY A 232 6.77 -6.10 -2.05
C GLY A 232 5.75 -6.15 -0.94
N ASP A 233 6.14 -6.67 0.22
CA ASP A 233 5.26 -6.93 1.38
C ASP A 233 4.37 -5.74 1.78
N ALA A 234 4.73 -4.50 1.39
CA ALA A 234 3.99 -3.28 1.69
C ALA A 234 2.83 -2.96 0.71
N CYS A 235 2.88 -3.47 -0.52
CA CYS A 235 1.89 -3.24 -1.58
C CYS A 235 1.32 -4.53 -2.20
N ASP A 236 1.81 -5.69 -1.76
CA ASP A 236 1.34 -7.00 -2.15
C ASP A 236 0.09 -7.40 -1.35
N ALA A 237 -0.89 -8.00 -2.04
CA ALA A 237 -2.08 -8.59 -1.44
C ALA A 237 -1.81 -9.98 -0.86
N CYS A 238 -0.82 -10.69 -1.39
CA CYS A 238 -0.44 -12.06 -1.04
C CYS A 238 1.07 -12.19 -0.72
N PRO A 239 1.61 -11.51 0.32
CA PRO A 239 3.06 -11.38 0.57
C PRO A 239 3.87 -12.66 0.80
N HIS A 240 3.24 -13.83 0.71
CA HIS A 240 3.81 -15.16 0.95
C HIS A 240 3.53 -16.13 -0.21
N ASP A 241 2.89 -15.67 -1.28
CA ASP A 241 2.62 -16.43 -2.50
C ASP A 241 2.91 -15.63 -3.77
N ALA A 242 4.04 -15.94 -4.41
CA ALA A 242 4.44 -15.31 -5.66
C ALA A 242 3.52 -15.63 -6.87
N GLN A 243 2.52 -16.51 -6.71
CA GLN A 243 1.45 -16.70 -7.71
C GLN A 243 0.23 -15.80 -7.47
N ASN A 244 0.15 -15.16 -6.29
CA ASN A 244 -0.96 -14.31 -5.85
C ASN A 244 -2.31 -15.06 -5.84
N ASP A 245 -3.40 -14.30 -5.76
CA ASP A 245 -4.75 -14.73 -6.08
C ASP A 245 -4.86 -15.05 -7.59
N VAL A 246 -4.72 -16.34 -7.93
CA VAL A 246 -4.58 -16.82 -9.32
C VAL A 246 -5.90 -16.77 -10.09
N ASP A 247 -7.03 -17.04 -9.41
CA ASP A 247 -8.35 -17.15 -10.02
C ASP A 247 -9.31 -15.98 -9.75
N GLN A 248 -8.90 -15.06 -8.88
CA GLN A 248 -9.57 -13.79 -8.50
C GLN A 248 -10.78 -13.96 -7.58
N ASP A 249 -10.74 -14.92 -6.66
CA ASP A 249 -11.75 -15.10 -5.61
C ASP A 249 -11.52 -14.22 -4.35
N GLY A 250 -10.29 -13.70 -4.17
CA GLY A 250 -9.86 -12.90 -3.02
C GLY A 250 -9.06 -13.65 -1.95
N ILE A 251 -8.66 -14.90 -2.21
CA ILE A 251 -7.82 -15.76 -1.36
C ILE A 251 -6.47 -15.95 -2.06
N CYS A 252 -5.38 -16.01 -1.28
CA CYS A 252 -4.04 -16.26 -1.82
C CYS A 252 -3.82 -17.76 -2.03
N GLY A 253 -3.19 -18.16 -3.14
CA GLY A 253 -3.04 -19.56 -3.53
C GLY A 253 -2.24 -20.45 -2.55
N ASP A 254 -1.49 -19.87 -1.61
CA ASP A 254 -0.81 -20.60 -0.53
C ASP A 254 -1.73 -21.03 0.62
N VAL A 255 -2.87 -20.34 0.80
CA VAL A 255 -3.88 -20.61 1.83
C VAL A 255 -5.22 -21.08 1.27
N ASP A 256 -5.42 -20.98 -0.04
CA ASP A 256 -6.59 -21.45 -0.76
C ASP A 256 -6.60 -23.00 -0.89
N PRO A 257 -7.66 -23.71 -0.46
CA PRO A 257 -7.87 -25.12 -0.77
C PRO A 257 -8.04 -25.41 -2.28
N CYS A 258 -8.48 -24.42 -3.06
CA CYS A 258 -8.85 -24.53 -4.47
C CYS A 258 -8.19 -23.48 -5.40
N PRO A 259 -6.84 -23.35 -5.47
CA PRO A 259 -6.11 -22.22 -6.10
C PRO A 259 -6.28 -21.96 -7.61
N LEU A 260 -7.22 -22.64 -8.26
CA LEU A 260 -7.50 -22.61 -9.70
C LEU A 260 -9.02 -22.69 -9.97
N ASP A 261 -9.85 -22.42 -8.96
CA ASP A 261 -11.30 -22.47 -9.02
C ASP A 261 -11.95 -21.40 -8.13
N PRO A 262 -12.39 -20.27 -8.71
CA PRO A 262 -12.93 -19.16 -7.93
C PRO A 262 -14.34 -19.44 -7.38
N LEU A 263 -14.89 -20.64 -7.61
CA LEU A 263 -16.11 -21.11 -6.97
C LEU A 263 -15.84 -21.90 -5.68
N ASN A 264 -14.59 -22.33 -5.45
CA ASN A 264 -14.18 -23.17 -4.31
C ASN A 264 -14.94 -24.52 -4.22
N ASP A 265 -14.70 -25.23 -3.12
CA ASP A 265 -15.52 -26.33 -2.61
C ASP A 265 -16.82 -25.77 -2.00
N VAL A 266 -17.91 -25.76 -2.80
CA VAL A 266 -19.18 -25.09 -2.46
C VAL A 266 -19.98 -25.85 -1.40
N ASP A 267 -19.95 -27.19 -1.43
CA ASP A 267 -20.75 -28.04 -0.55
C ASP A 267 -19.96 -28.72 0.58
N HIS A 268 -18.63 -28.54 0.59
CA HIS A 268 -17.67 -28.93 1.62
C HIS A 268 -17.40 -30.44 1.67
N ASP A 269 -17.39 -31.11 0.52
CA ASP A 269 -17.07 -32.54 0.40
C ASP A 269 -15.56 -32.84 0.23
N GLY A 270 -14.76 -31.82 -0.08
CA GLY A 270 -13.32 -31.93 -0.36
C GLY A 270 -12.95 -31.93 -1.85
N LYS A 271 -13.85 -31.57 -2.76
CA LYS A 271 -13.60 -31.30 -4.18
C LYS A 271 -13.79 -29.82 -4.49
N CYS A 272 -12.95 -29.28 -5.35
CA CYS A 272 -13.18 -27.97 -5.93
C CYS A 272 -14.22 -28.12 -7.05
N GLY A 273 -15.17 -27.19 -7.17
CA GLY A 273 -16.25 -27.24 -8.16
C GLY A 273 -15.81 -27.42 -9.63
N ASN A 274 -14.55 -27.10 -9.97
CA ASN A 274 -13.96 -27.32 -11.29
C ASN A 274 -13.53 -28.78 -11.59
N VAL A 275 -13.46 -29.64 -10.57
CA VAL A 275 -13.13 -31.07 -10.65
C VAL A 275 -14.15 -31.97 -9.94
N ASP A 276 -15.26 -31.38 -9.51
CA ASP A 276 -16.38 -32.03 -8.87
C ASP A 276 -17.45 -32.40 -9.92
N ASN A 277 -17.89 -33.66 -9.93
CA ASN A 277 -18.99 -34.11 -10.79
C ASN A 277 -20.39 -33.78 -10.23
N CYS A 278 -20.49 -33.35 -8.97
CA CYS A 278 -21.69 -32.78 -8.36
C CYS A 278 -21.43 -31.48 -7.56
N PRO A 279 -21.06 -30.34 -8.20
CA PRO A 279 -20.61 -29.07 -7.56
C PRO A 279 -21.53 -28.36 -6.54
N THR A 280 -22.63 -28.98 -6.13
CA THR A 280 -23.60 -28.47 -5.14
C THR A 280 -24.21 -29.57 -4.27
N VAL A 281 -23.81 -30.84 -4.42
CA VAL A 281 -24.32 -32.00 -3.69
C VAL A 281 -23.17 -32.95 -3.28
N ALA A 282 -22.67 -32.72 -2.07
CA ALA A 282 -21.48 -33.37 -1.51
C ALA A 282 -21.40 -34.89 -1.73
N ASN A 283 -20.40 -35.33 -2.52
CA ASN A 283 -20.16 -36.72 -2.92
C ASN A 283 -18.66 -37.01 -3.03
N ALA A 284 -17.96 -37.01 -1.89
CA ALA A 284 -16.50 -37.04 -1.81
C ALA A 284 -15.81 -38.25 -2.49
N ASP A 285 -16.54 -39.33 -2.73
CA ASP A 285 -16.10 -40.51 -3.49
C ASP A 285 -16.20 -40.34 -5.01
N GLN A 286 -16.96 -39.36 -5.49
CA GLN A 286 -17.14 -38.99 -6.91
C GLN A 286 -17.57 -40.19 -7.74
N LYS A 287 -18.56 -40.94 -7.22
CA LYS A 287 -19.18 -42.04 -7.96
C LYS A 287 -19.95 -41.45 -9.16
N ASP A 288 -19.79 -42.13 -10.28
CA ASP A 288 -20.29 -41.82 -11.62
C ASP A 288 -20.42 -43.19 -12.29
N THR A 289 -21.64 -43.73 -12.31
CA THR A 289 -21.87 -45.15 -12.59
C THR A 289 -21.87 -45.45 -14.09
N ASP A 290 -22.42 -44.57 -14.90
CA ASP A 290 -22.49 -44.67 -16.37
C ASP A 290 -21.32 -44.00 -17.12
N HIS A 291 -20.55 -43.13 -16.45
CA HIS A 291 -19.44 -42.34 -16.98
C HIS A 291 -19.88 -41.21 -17.95
N ASP A 292 -21.06 -40.65 -17.72
CA ASP A 292 -21.63 -39.44 -18.35
C ASP A 292 -20.86 -38.16 -17.95
N GLY A 293 -20.45 -38.09 -16.68
CA GLY A 293 -19.74 -36.96 -16.07
C GLY A 293 -20.55 -36.15 -15.07
N LEU A 294 -21.83 -36.45 -14.89
CA LEU A 294 -22.55 -36.21 -13.64
C LEU A 294 -22.18 -37.28 -12.60
N GLY A 295 -22.34 -36.98 -11.31
CA GLY A 295 -22.15 -37.97 -10.25
C GLY A 295 -23.46 -38.51 -9.72
N ASP A 296 -23.46 -39.73 -9.19
CA ASP A 296 -24.65 -40.42 -8.67
C ASP A 296 -25.44 -39.64 -7.59
N ALA A 297 -24.84 -38.61 -6.99
CA ALA A 297 -25.48 -37.77 -5.98
C ALA A 297 -26.36 -36.66 -6.59
N CYS A 298 -26.20 -36.37 -7.88
CA CYS A 298 -26.86 -35.28 -8.59
C CYS A 298 -27.34 -35.63 -10.01
N ASP A 299 -27.00 -36.81 -10.53
CA ASP A 299 -27.68 -37.42 -11.67
C ASP A 299 -29.13 -37.79 -11.28
N PRO A 300 -30.10 -37.68 -12.21
CA PRO A 300 -31.43 -38.28 -12.06
C PRO A 300 -31.64 -39.65 -12.75
N ASP A 301 -30.63 -40.22 -13.42
CA ASP A 301 -30.67 -41.48 -14.20
C ASP A 301 -29.28 -42.16 -14.12
N ASP A 302 -28.90 -42.65 -12.94
CA ASP A 302 -27.54 -43.10 -12.53
C ASP A 302 -26.86 -44.12 -13.48
N ASP A 303 -27.63 -44.87 -14.29
CA ASP A 303 -27.11 -45.85 -15.25
C ASP A 303 -27.44 -45.54 -16.73
N ASN A 304 -28.04 -44.38 -16.99
CA ASN A 304 -28.43 -43.82 -18.29
C ASN A 304 -29.28 -44.77 -19.17
N ASP A 305 -30.14 -45.59 -18.56
CA ASP A 305 -31.03 -46.50 -19.28
C ASP A 305 -32.24 -45.76 -19.91
N GLY A 306 -32.60 -44.61 -19.34
CA GLY A 306 -33.76 -43.79 -19.72
C GLY A 306 -34.94 -43.86 -18.75
N VAL A 307 -34.78 -44.50 -17.58
CA VAL A 307 -35.75 -44.55 -16.48
C VAL A 307 -35.14 -43.84 -15.25
N PRO A 308 -35.73 -42.72 -14.78
CA PRO A 308 -35.16 -41.99 -13.65
C PRO A 308 -35.19 -42.76 -12.33
N ASP A 309 -34.17 -42.59 -11.47
CA ASP A 309 -33.96 -43.37 -10.24
C ASP A 309 -35.15 -43.38 -9.28
N GLU A 310 -35.91 -42.27 -9.22
CA GLU A 310 -37.14 -42.17 -8.41
C GLU A 310 -38.21 -43.23 -8.79
N THR A 311 -38.08 -43.83 -9.97
CA THR A 311 -38.99 -44.79 -10.57
C THR A 311 -38.33 -46.08 -11.04
N ASP A 312 -37.01 -46.19 -10.95
CA ASP A 312 -36.25 -47.34 -11.40
C ASP A 312 -36.25 -48.47 -10.35
N ASN A 313 -36.41 -49.72 -10.78
CA ASN A 313 -36.33 -50.91 -9.94
C ASN A 313 -34.91 -51.53 -9.83
N CYS A 314 -33.94 -51.01 -10.59
CA CYS A 314 -32.52 -51.29 -10.57
C CYS A 314 -31.64 -50.05 -10.87
N PRO A 315 -31.68 -48.95 -10.08
CA PRO A 315 -31.06 -47.65 -10.42
C PRO A 315 -29.54 -47.61 -10.71
N LEU A 316 -28.81 -48.73 -10.66
CA LEU A 316 -27.36 -48.79 -10.90
C LEU A 316 -26.99 -49.87 -11.94
N ILE A 317 -27.97 -50.50 -12.60
CA ILE A 317 -27.80 -51.60 -13.56
C ILE A 317 -28.87 -51.52 -14.66
N ALA A 318 -28.54 -50.75 -15.71
CA ALA A 318 -29.42 -50.44 -16.85
C ALA A 318 -30.30 -51.61 -17.33
N ASN A 319 -31.61 -51.44 -17.17
CA ASN A 319 -32.66 -52.39 -17.53
C ASN A 319 -33.92 -51.68 -18.10
N PRO A 320 -33.87 -51.10 -19.33
CA PRO A 320 -34.92 -50.18 -19.83
C PRO A 320 -36.32 -50.79 -20.03
N ASP A 321 -36.48 -52.09 -19.83
CA ASP A 321 -37.77 -52.78 -19.83
C ASP A 321 -38.39 -52.98 -18.43
N GLN A 322 -37.65 -52.58 -17.37
CA GLN A 322 -38.06 -52.57 -15.97
C GLN A 322 -38.68 -53.89 -15.53
N HIS A 323 -38.10 -55.01 -15.98
CA HIS A 323 -38.65 -56.33 -15.74
C HIS A 323 -38.51 -56.73 -14.27
N ASP A 324 -39.64 -56.88 -13.58
CA ASP A 324 -39.75 -57.52 -12.25
C ASP A 324 -40.71 -58.71 -12.40
N SER A 325 -40.16 -59.92 -12.38
CA SER A 325 -40.88 -61.19 -12.56
C SER A 325 -41.72 -61.57 -11.35
N ASN A 326 -41.39 -61.08 -10.15
CA ASN A 326 -41.94 -61.57 -8.89
C ASN A 326 -42.85 -60.55 -8.15
N GLY A 327 -42.75 -59.28 -8.51
CA GLY A 327 -43.56 -58.17 -8.02
C GLY A 327 -43.09 -57.60 -6.68
N ASN A 328 -41.81 -57.74 -6.32
CA ASN A 328 -41.26 -57.21 -5.06
C ASN A 328 -40.79 -55.74 -5.16
N GLY A 329 -40.65 -55.18 -6.37
CA GLY A 329 -40.16 -53.83 -6.62
C GLY A 329 -38.65 -53.71 -6.83
N ILE A 330 -37.92 -54.83 -6.93
CA ILE A 330 -36.53 -54.93 -7.38
C ILE A 330 -36.56 -55.58 -8.76
N GLY A 331 -35.83 -55.04 -9.73
CA GLY A 331 -35.82 -55.60 -11.09
C GLY A 331 -34.98 -56.88 -11.19
N ASP A 332 -35.36 -57.75 -12.13
CA ASP A 332 -34.67 -59.02 -12.45
C ASP A 332 -33.18 -58.81 -12.84
N ALA A 333 -32.77 -57.58 -13.19
CA ALA A 333 -31.39 -57.23 -13.56
C ALA A 333 -30.44 -56.99 -12.37
N CYS A 334 -31.01 -56.63 -11.21
CA CYS A 334 -30.26 -56.34 -9.98
C CYS A 334 -30.72 -57.20 -8.78
N GLU A 335 -31.81 -57.95 -8.92
CA GLU A 335 -32.21 -58.97 -7.95
C GLU A 335 -31.14 -60.06 -7.83
N TYR A 336 -30.79 -60.39 -6.58
CA TYR A 336 -29.85 -61.46 -6.27
C TYR A 336 -30.35 -62.29 -5.08
N VAL A 337 -29.98 -63.57 -5.03
CA VAL A 337 -30.31 -64.44 -3.88
C VAL A 337 -29.22 -64.29 -2.81
N CYS A 338 -29.59 -63.89 -1.59
CA CYS A 338 -28.59 -63.71 -0.54
C CYS A 338 -27.93 -65.05 -0.14
N GLY A 339 -26.60 -65.12 -0.23
CA GLY A 339 -25.81 -66.32 -0.05
C GLY A 339 -25.55 -67.14 -1.32
N ASP A 340 -26.17 -66.76 -2.45
CA ASP A 340 -25.85 -67.24 -3.79
C ASP A 340 -24.68 -66.43 -4.33
N SER A 341 -23.48 -67.00 -4.20
CA SER A 341 -22.22 -66.35 -4.57
C SER A 341 -21.74 -66.74 -5.95
N ASP A 342 -22.27 -67.82 -6.54
CA ASP A 342 -21.94 -68.26 -7.90
C ASP A 342 -23.07 -68.07 -8.93
N ASP A 343 -24.18 -67.46 -8.51
CA ASP A 343 -25.28 -66.96 -9.33
C ASP A 343 -26.03 -68.10 -10.05
N ASP A 344 -26.26 -69.20 -9.32
CA ASP A 344 -26.92 -70.43 -9.82
C ASP A 344 -28.41 -70.54 -9.43
N GLY A 345 -28.89 -69.59 -8.62
CA GLY A 345 -30.24 -69.48 -8.06
C GLY A 345 -30.41 -70.12 -6.68
N LEU A 346 -29.36 -70.68 -6.06
CA LEU A 346 -29.47 -71.48 -4.84
C LEU A 346 -28.29 -71.26 -3.86
N ALA A 347 -28.49 -70.46 -2.80
CA ALA A 347 -27.54 -70.36 -1.69
C ALA A 347 -27.25 -71.75 -1.05
N ASN A 348 -26.06 -72.31 -1.31
CA ASN A 348 -25.67 -73.67 -0.96
C ASN A 348 -24.15 -73.83 -0.67
N ILE A 349 -23.62 -75.06 -0.72
CA ILE A 349 -22.20 -75.36 -0.43
C ILE A 349 -21.25 -75.04 -1.59
N LEU A 350 -21.78 -74.91 -2.81
CA LEU A 350 -21.00 -74.52 -3.98
C LEU A 350 -20.56 -73.06 -3.87
N ASP A 351 -21.39 -72.19 -3.32
CA ASP A 351 -21.12 -70.78 -2.99
C ASP A 351 -19.95 -70.63 -2.01
N VAL A 352 -19.97 -71.41 -0.93
CA VAL A 352 -18.86 -71.52 0.02
C VAL A 352 -17.58 -71.93 -0.71
N ALA A 353 -17.66 -72.87 -1.66
CA ALA A 353 -16.50 -73.29 -2.46
C ALA A 353 -16.07 -72.23 -3.49
N PHE A 354 -17.00 -71.44 -4.03
CA PHE A 354 -16.78 -70.31 -4.91
C PHE A 354 -16.06 -69.18 -4.20
N LEU A 355 -16.54 -68.74 -3.03
CA LEU A 355 -15.88 -67.73 -2.21
C LEU A 355 -14.47 -68.16 -1.77
N ILE A 356 -14.30 -69.43 -1.36
CA ILE A 356 -12.96 -69.97 -1.07
C ILE A 356 -12.05 -69.94 -2.30
N LYS A 357 -12.61 -70.16 -3.50
CA LYS A 357 -11.86 -70.10 -4.77
C LYS A 357 -11.50 -68.65 -5.12
N TYR A 358 -12.41 -67.71 -4.97
CA TYR A 358 -12.20 -66.27 -5.14
C TYR A 358 -11.04 -65.79 -4.25
N PHE A 359 -11.17 -65.85 -2.91
CA PHE A 359 -10.14 -65.32 -2.00
C PHE A 359 -8.79 -66.05 -2.05
N TYR A 360 -8.78 -67.37 -2.22
CA TYR A 360 -7.57 -68.18 -1.97
C TYR A 360 -7.02 -68.95 -3.18
N LYS A 361 -7.71 -68.92 -4.33
CA LYS A 361 -7.30 -69.67 -5.53
C LYS A 361 -7.41 -68.88 -6.83
N GLY A 362 -7.66 -67.57 -6.78
CA GLY A 362 -7.80 -66.73 -7.98
C GLY A 362 -9.03 -67.09 -8.82
N GLY A 363 -10.15 -67.38 -8.17
CA GLY A 363 -11.46 -67.43 -8.83
C GLY A 363 -11.93 -66.05 -9.28
N PRO A 364 -12.95 -65.97 -10.15
CA PRO A 364 -13.65 -64.72 -10.41
C PRO A 364 -14.31 -64.18 -9.14
N ALA A 365 -14.62 -62.89 -9.12
CA ALA A 365 -15.51 -62.31 -8.11
C ALA A 365 -16.96 -62.81 -8.32
N PRO A 366 -17.81 -62.79 -7.29
CA PRO A 366 -19.26 -62.92 -7.45
C PRO A 366 -19.81 -61.90 -8.44
N ASN A 367 -20.87 -62.23 -9.17
CA ASN A 367 -21.56 -61.28 -10.05
C ASN A 367 -22.16 -60.13 -9.21
N HIS A 368 -22.84 -60.48 -8.12
CA HIS A 368 -23.35 -59.52 -7.13
C HIS A 368 -22.52 -59.64 -5.84
N LEU A 369 -21.66 -58.65 -5.57
CA LEU A 369 -20.83 -58.64 -4.34
C LEU A 369 -21.68 -58.62 -3.06
N ALA A 370 -22.84 -57.97 -3.10
CA ALA A 370 -23.79 -57.93 -1.99
C ALA A 370 -24.34 -59.32 -1.65
N ALA A 371 -24.64 -60.17 -2.64
CA ALA A 371 -25.08 -61.56 -2.45
C ALA A 371 -24.09 -62.41 -1.65
N ALA A 372 -22.81 -62.03 -1.69
CA ALA A 372 -21.72 -62.72 -1.02
C ALA A 372 -21.37 -62.16 0.38
N ASP A 373 -21.71 -60.90 0.71
CA ASP A 373 -21.56 -60.32 2.06
C ASP A 373 -22.73 -60.75 2.96
N VAL A 374 -22.83 -62.06 3.19
CA VAL A 374 -23.96 -62.72 3.86
C VAL A 374 -24.12 -62.34 5.34
N ASN A 375 -23.20 -61.54 5.89
CA ASN A 375 -23.29 -61.00 7.23
C ASN A 375 -23.54 -59.47 7.28
N CYS A 376 -23.64 -58.82 6.11
CA CYS A 376 -23.82 -57.38 5.92
C CYS A 376 -22.80 -56.56 6.73
N SER A 377 -21.52 -56.86 6.51
CA SER A 377 -20.39 -56.15 7.11
C SER A 377 -19.89 -54.96 6.30
N GLY A 378 -20.35 -54.80 5.06
CA GLY A 378 -19.78 -53.88 4.07
C GLY A 378 -18.40 -54.33 3.58
N SER A 379 -18.09 -55.63 3.66
CA SER A 379 -16.73 -56.14 3.40
C SER A 379 -16.73 -57.65 3.17
N LEU A 380 -16.80 -58.08 1.91
CA LEU A 380 -16.70 -59.50 1.53
C LEU A 380 -15.35 -60.11 1.99
N ASN A 381 -15.38 -61.00 2.98
CA ASN A 381 -14.19 -61.62 3.59
C ASN A 381 -14.41 -63.07 4.10
N ILE A 382 -13.47 -63.62 4.90
CA ILE A 382 -13.58 -64.99 5.44
C ILE A 382 -14.72 -65.16 6.46
N LEU A 383 -15.19 -64.07 7.08
CA LEU A 383 -16.33 -64.10 7.99
C LEU A 383 -17.63 -64.47 7.27
N ASP A 384 -17.78 -64.10 6.00
CA ASP A 384 -18.92 -64.47 5.15
C ASP A 384 -18.95 -65.97 4.87
N ILE A 385 -17.81 -66.54 4.47
CA ILE A 385 -17.63 -67.99 4.35
C ILE A 385 -18.01 -68.68 5.67
N ALA A 386 -17.55 -68.16 6.80
CA ALA A 386 -17.84 -68.74 8.11
C ALA A 386 -19.34 -68.62 8.49
N TYR A 387 -19.97 -67.51 8.15
CA TYR A 387 -21.40 -67.25 8.37
C TYR A 387 -22.26 -68.17 7.52
N LEU A 388 -22.00 -68.25 6.20
CA LEU A 388 -22.73 -69.11 5.26
C LEU A 388 -22.60 -70.60 5.63
N ILE A 389 -21.40 -71.07 6.00
CA ILE A 389 -21.22 -72.43 6.54
C ILE A 389 -22.04 -72.64 7.83
N ASN A 390 -22.09 -71.64 8.71
CA ASN A 390 -22.80 -71.74 9.97
C ASN A 390 -24.32 -71.77 9.78
N HIS A 391 -24.85 -70.97 8.86
CA HIS A 391 -26.24 -71.04 8.38
C HIS A 391 -26.54 -72.46 7.86
N LEU A 392 -25.87 -72.87 6.77
CA LEU A 392 -26.17 -74.11 6.02
C LEU A 392 -26.02 -75.40 6.84
N TYR A 393 -25.11 -75.45 7.82
CA TYR A 393 -24.71 -76.70 8.49
C TYR A 393 -24.80 -76.72 10.01
N ARG A 394 -25.11 -75.59 10.66
CA ARG A 394 -25.10 -75.49 12.14
C ARG A 394 -26.36 -74.86 12.74
N ASN A 395 -27.42 -74.69 11.94
CA ASN A 395 -28.62 -73.93 12.30
C ASN A 395 -28.25 -72.51 12.76
N GLY A 396 -27.33 -71.87 12.03
CA GLY A 396 -27.06 -70.45 12.17
C GLY A 396 -28.24 -69.58 11.73
N PRO A 397 -28.18 -68.26 11.99
CA PRO A 397 -29.14 -67.31 11.42
C PRO A 397 -29.16 -67.39 9.88
N GLU A 398 -30.24 -66.92 9.27
CA GLU A 398 -30.34 -66.72 7.82
C GLU A 398 -29.24 -65.76 7.31
N PRO A 399 -28.79 -65.90 6.05
CA PRO A 399 -27.99 -64.89 5.37
C PRO A 399 -28.69 -63.53 5.42
N ASN A 400 -27.92 -62.48 5.71
CA ASN A 400 -28.40 -61.11 5.68
C ASN A 400 -27.39 -60.30 4.87
N CYS A 401 -27.71 -60.11 3.60
CA CYS A 401 -26.96 -59.29 2.66
C CYS A 401 -27.47 -57.86 2.74
N CYS A 402 -26.59 -56.87 2.58
CA CYS A 402 -27.02 -55.48 2.54
C CYS A 402 -27.74 -55.22 1.21
N GLY A 403 -29.06 -55.04 1.26
CA GLY A 403 -29.93 -54.56 0.19
C GLY A 403 -30.86 -53.50 0.72
#